data_AF-A0A7V3HP69-F1
#
_entry.id   AF-A0A7V3HP69-F1
#
_cell.length_a   1.000
_cell.length_b   1.000
_cell.length_c   1.000
_cell.angle_alpha   90.00
_cell.angle_beta   90.00
_cell.angle_gamma   90.00
#
_symmetry.space_group_name_H-M   'P 1'
#
loop_
_entity.id
_entity.type
_entity.pdbx_description
1 polymer ?
#
loop_
_entity_poly.entity_id
_entity_poly.type
_entity_poly.pdbx_seq_one_letter_code
_entity_poly.pdbx_strand_id
1 'polypeptide(L)'
;MAEKRCPSCGTTKAEILKGEAGCPRCFSVFRKEVVAFLNARFGSSSYRGEPYFKDPESREIAQRVEELQEDLALAVEQEDYERAARLRDEAERLRKRLLQ
;
A
#
# COMPACT_ATOMS: atom_id res chain seq x y z
N MET A 1 -30.32 -4.64 12.85
CA MET A 1 -28.89 -4.25 12.88
C MET A 1 -28.78 -2.93 12.16
N ALA A 2 -28.31 -1.86 12.81
CA ALA A 2 -28.31 -0.52 12.21
C ALA A 2 -27.15 -0.39 11.21
N GLU A 3 -27.47 -0.26 9.91
CA GLU A 3 -26.48 0.07 8.90
C GLU A 3 -25.94 1.47 9.14
N LYS A 4 -24.62 1.60 9.26
CA LYS A 4 -23.96 2.90 9.36
C LYS A 4 -24.19 3.66 8.04
N ARG A 5 -24.85 4.80 8.18
CA ARG A 5 -25.12 5.76 7.09
C ARG A 5 -24.26 7.00 7.29
N CYS A 6 -23.88 7.63 6.19
CA CYS A 6 -23.18 8.91 6.25
C CYS A 6 -24.12 9.97 6.87
N PRO A 7 -23.71 10.70 7.91
CA PRO A 7 -24.54 11.75 8.51
C PRO A 7 -24.75 12.96 7.59
N SER A 8 -24.02 13.06 6.46
CA SER A 8 -24.09 14.21 5.55
C SER A 8 -24.94 13.96 4.30
N CYS A 9 -24.99 12.73 3.79
CA CYS A 9 -25.71 12.41 2.55
C CYS A 9 -26.54 11.12 2.63
N GLY A 10 -26.53 10.42 3.78
CA GLY A 10 -27.35 9.23 4.00
C GLY A 10 -26.85 7.94 3.36
N THR A 11 -25.83 8.00 2.50
CA THR A 11 -25.26 6.83 1.80
C THR A 11 -24.73 5.78 2.78
N THR A 12 -24.95 4.51 2.49
CA THR A 12 -24.49 3.38 3.28
C THR A 12 -23.08 2.95 2.90
N LYS A 13 -22.41 2.20 3.79
CA LYS A 13 -21.11 1.60 3.47
C LYS A 13 -21.15 0.66 2.26
N ALA A 14 -22.27 -0.05 2.03
CA ALA A 14 -22.38 -1.03 0.96
C ALA A 14 -22.36 -0.36 -0.42
N GLU A 15 -23.07 0.76 -0.54
CA GLU A 15 -23.08 1.59 -1.76
C GLU A 15 -21.68 2.15 -2.06
N ILE A 16 -20.97 2.66 -1.04
CA ILE A 16 -19.59 3.15 -1.20
C ILE A 16 -18.63 2.04 -1.63
N LEU A 17 -18.71 0.85 -1.03
CA LEU A 17 -17.86 -0.29 -1.40
C LEU A 17 -18.18 -0.85 -2.79
N LYS A 18 -19.41 -0.64 -3.28
CA LYS A 18 -19.83 -0.99 -4.64
C LYS A 18 -19.33 0.03 -5.68
N GLY A 19 -18.80 1.17 -5.25
CA GLY A 19 -18.29 2.24 -6.11
C GLY A 19 -19.33 3.31 -6.44
N GLU A 20 -20.41 3.42 -5.67
CA GLU A 20 -21.41 4.47 -5.86
C GLU A 20 -20.88 5.83 -5.36
N ALA A 21 -21.32 6.91 -6.02
CA ALA A 21 -20.85 8.26 -5.73
C ALA A 21 -21.27 8.71 -4.31
N GLY A 22 -20.29 8.86 -3.42
CA GLY A 22 -20.46 9.43 -2.09
C GLY A 22 -20.01 10.89 -2.00
N CYS A 23 -20.37 11.57 -0.91
CA CYS A 23 -19.79 12.87 -0.57
C CYS A 23 -18.38 12.73 0.04
N PRO A 24 -17.55 13.79 0.11
CA PRO A 24 -16.20 13.72 0.69
C PRO A 24 -16.16 13.15 2.10
N ARG A 25 -17.20 13.43 2.90
CA ARG A 25 -17.33 12.94 4.28
C ARG A 25 -17.58 11.44 4.36
N CYS A 26 -18.08 10.79 3.30
CA CYS A 26 -18.23 9.34 3.25
C CYS A 26 -16.88 8.62 3.38
N PHE A 27 -15.84 9.13 2.69
CA PHE A 27 -14.50 8.55 2.78
C PHE A 27 -13.89 8.69 4.17
N SER A 28 -14.22 9.75 4.92
CA SER A 28 -13.79 9.90 6.32
C SER A 28 -14.56 8.98 7.26
N VAL A 29 -15.89 8.87 7.08
CA VAL A 29 -16.78 8.10 7.96
C VAL A 29 -16.56 6.60 7.80
N PHE A 30 -16.37 6.13 6.57
CA PHE A 30 -16.15 4.72 6.24
C PHE A 30 -14.68 4.39 6.00
N ARG A 31 -13.76 5.23 6.47
CA ARG A 31 -12.32 5.12 6.19
C ARG A 31 -11.77 3.72 6.47
N LYS A 32 -12.13 3.12 7.61
CA LYS A 32 -11.62 1.79 7.99
C LYS A 32 -12.09 0.72 7.01
N GLU A 33 -13.39 0.69 6.70
CA GLU A 33 -13.97 -0.24 5.75
C GLU A 33 -13.44 -0.05 4.33
N VAL A 34 -13.33 1.19 3.85
CA VAL A 34 -12.78 1.51 2.52
C VAL A 34 -11.32 1.09 2.43
N VAL A 35 -10.50 1.41 3.45
CA VAL A 35 -9.09 0.98 3.50
C VAL A 35 -8.97 -0.53 3.53
N ALA A 36 -9.79 -1.24 4.32
CA ALA A 36 -9.77 -2.70 4.36
C ALA A 36 -10.17 -3.32 3.00
N PHE A 37 -11.20 -2.78 2.35
CA PHE A 37 -11.62 -3.20 1.02
C PHE A 37 -10.53 -2.97 -0.04
N LEU A 38 -9.90 -1.80 -0.02
CA LEU A 38 -8.81 -1.48 -0.94
C LEU A 38 -7.59 -2.41 -0.73
N ASN A 39 -7.20 -2.67 0.52
CA ASN A 39 -6.13 -3.63 0.82
C ASN A 39 -6.49 -5.05 0.36
N ALA A 40 -7.73 -5.49 0.58
CA ALA A 40 -8.17 -6.83 0.16
C ALA A 40 -8.23 -6.99 -1.37
N ARG A 41 -8.64 -5.95 -2.11
CA ARG A 41 -8.84 -6.04 -3.57
C ARG A 41 -7.60 -5.67 -4.39
N PHE A 42 -6.76 -4.77 -3.88
CA PHE A 42 -5.60 -4.21 -4.59
C PHE A 42 -4.27 -4.46 -3.87
N GLY A 43 -4.24 -5.21 -2.75
CA GLY A 43 -3.04 -5.49 -1.97
C GLY A 43 -2.50 -4.30 -1.16
N SER A 44 -2.93 -3.07 -1.48
CA SER A 44 -2.59 -1.88 -0.71
C SER A 44 -3.66 -0.79 -0.85
N SER A 45 -3.92 -0.05 0.23
CA SER A 45 -4.82 1.12 0.21
C SER A 45 -4.17 2.41 -0.30
N SER A 46 -2.89 2.36 -0.63
CA SER A 46 -2.13 3.47 -1.19
C SER A 46 -1.62 3.05 -2.54
N TYR A 47 -2.12 3.70 -3.60
CA TYR A 47 -1.48 3.62 -4.91
C TYR A 47 -0.06 4.16 -4.77
N ARG A 48 0.94 3.27 -4.74
CA ARG A 48 2.36 3.64 -4.69
C ARG A 48 2.91 4.09 -6.05
N GLY A 49 2.04 4.29 -7.04
CA GLY A 49 2.43 4.41 -8.43
C GLY A 49 2.75 3.04 -9.00
N GLU A 50 2.39 2.80 -10.26
CA GLU A 50 3.27 2.00 -11.10
C GLU A 50 4.39 2.96 -11.45
N PRO A 51 5.61 2.80 -10.90
CA PRO A 51 6.67 3.70 -11.24
C PRO A 51 6.94 3.59 -12.74
N TYR A 52 6.62 4.65 -13.47
CA TYR A 52 6.86 4.74 -14.90
C TYR A 52 8.35 5.02 -15.10
N PHE A 53 9.16 3.98 -14.91
CA PHE A 53 10.59 4.06 -15.16
C PHE A 53 10.79 4.18 -16.67
N LYS A 54 11.27 5.35 -17.10
CA LYS A 54 11.64 5.59 -18.50
C LYS A 54 12.82 4.71 -18.93
N ASP A 55 13.64 4.29 -17.98
CA ASP A 55 14.85 3.51 -18.21
C ASP A 55 14.72 2.08 -17.64
N PRO A 56 15.12 1.04 -18.40
CA PRO A 56 15.07 -0.35 -17.94
C PRO A 56 15.92 -0.63 -16.70
N GLU A 57 17.03 0.09 -16.48
CA GLU A 57 17.86 -0.08 -15.28
C GLU A 57 17.10 0.33 -14.02
N SER A 58 16.36 1.44 -14.08
CA SER A 58 15.54 1.90 -12.96
C SER A 58 14.40 0.94 -12.64
N ARG A 59 13.82 0.27 -13.65
CA ARG A 59 12.82 -0.77 -13.44
C ARG A 59 13.42 -1.98 -12.71
N GLU A 60 14.60 -2.43 -13.14
CA GLU A 60 15.28 -3.56 -12.51
C GLU A 60 15.65 -3.26 -11.05
N ILE A 61 16.18 -2.06 -10.78
CA ILE A 61 16.51 -1.63 -9.42
C ILE A 61 15.25 -1.60 -8.53
N ALA A 62 14.12 -1.13 -9.04
CA ALA A 62 12.89 -1.06 -8.26
C ALA A 62 12.29 -2.43 -7.94
N GLN A 63 12.30 -3.34 -8.91
CA GLN A 63 11.92 -4.73 -8.69
C GLN A 63 12.83 -5.36 -7.64
N ARG A 64 14.14 -5.12 -7.72
CA ARG A 64 15.11 -5.62 -6.75
C ARG A 64 14.88 -5.07 -5.34
N VAL A 65 14.51 -3.79 -5.23
CA VAL A 65 14.13 -3.19 -3.94
C VAL A 65 12.89 -3.87 -3.37
N GLU A 66 11.90 -4.20 -4.18
CA GLU A 66 10.70 -4.90 -3.74
C GLU A 66 11.03 -6.31 -3.21
N GLU A 67 11.82 -7.09 -3.95
CA GLU A 67 12.32 -8.40 -3.51
C GLU A 67 13.05 -8.31 -2.16
N LEU A 68 13.97 -7.34 -2.01
CA LEU A 68 14.70 -7.14 -0.75
C LEU A 68 13.80 -6.75 0.42
N GLN A 69 12.66 -6.08 0.16
CA GLN A 69 11.68 -5.77 1.20
C GLN A 69 10.91 -7.02 1.66
N GLU A 70 10.59 -7.93 0.74
CA GLU A 70 9.99 -9.22 1.07
C GLU A 70 10.97 -10.10 1.87
N ASP A 71 12.22 -10.21 1.41
CA ASP A 71 13.29 -10.93 2.12
C ASP A 71 13.54 -10.35 3.52
N LEU A 72 13.47 -9.03 3.66
CA LEU A 72 13.61 -8.36 4.96
C LEU A 72 12.46 -8.75 5.90
N ALA A 73 11.22 -8.79 5.40
CA ALA A 73 10.07 -9.22 6.21
C ALA A 73 10.24 -10.66 6.69
N LEU A 74 10.72 -11.55 5.82
CA LEU A 74 11.03 -12.95 6.15
C LEU A 74 12.19 -13.08 7.15
N ALA A 75 13.23 -12.27 7.03
CA ALA A 75 14.35 -12.27 7.98
C ALA A 75 13.94 -11.77 9.37
N VAL A 76 13.05 -10.77 9.43
CA VAL A 76 12.47 -10.29 10.70
C VAL A 76 11.57 -11.34 11.34
N GLU A 77 10.76 -12.05 10.54
CA GLU A 77 9.90 -13.15 11.04
C GLU A 77 10.72 -14.32 11.59
N GLN A 78 11.90 -14.60 11.01
CA GLN A 78 12.83 -15.62 11.48
C GLN A 78 13.77 -15.16 12.61
N GLU A 79 13.57 -13.95 13.14
CA GLU A 79 14.41 -13.33 14.18
C GLU A 79 15.90 -13.19 13.77
N ASP A 80 16.20 -13.23 12.47
CA ASP A 80 17.54 -13.02 11.92
C ASP A 80 17.77 -11.52 11.69
N TYR A 81 17.98 -10.81 12.79
CA TYR A 81 18.16 -9.36 12.79
C TYR A 81 19.43 -8.91 12.08
N GLU A 82 20.47 -9.75 12.02
CA GLU A 82 21.70 -9.44 11.31
C GLU A 82 21.47 -9.44 9.79
N ARG A 83 20.77 -10.47 9.28
CA ARG A 83 20.34 -10.50 7.88
C ARG A 83 19.36 -9.37 7.57
N ALA A 84 18.40 -9.11 8.44
CA ALA A 84 17.43 -8.02 8.25
C ALA A 84 18.13 -6.65 8.16
N ALA A 85 19.15 -6.39 8.98
CA ALA A 85 19.94 -5.17 8.90
C ALA A 85 20.66 -5.04 7.55
N ARG A 86 21.31 -6.11 7.07
CA ARG A 86 21.99 -6.14 5.76
C ARG A 86 21.02 -5.86 4.61
N LEU A 87 19.88 -6.55 4.59
CA LEU A 87 18.85 -6.38 3.57
C LEU A 87 18.27 -4.96 3.56
N ARG A 88 18.09 -4.36 4.75
CA ARG A 88 17.62 -2.98 4.89
C ARG A 88 18.60 -1.99 4.27
N ASP A 89 19.88 -2.11 4.61
CA ASP A 89 20.92 -1.20 4.13
C ASP A 89 21.11 -1.33 2.61
N GLU A 90 20.96 -2.55 2.06
CA GLU A 90 20.99 -2.79 0.62
C GLU A 90 19.78 -2.18 -0.11
N ALA A 91 18.57 -2.37 0.42
CA ALA A 91 17.36 -1.75 -0.12
C ALA A 91 17.44 -0.22 -0.09
N GLU A 92 18.01 0.38 0.97
CA GLU A 92 18.22 1.82 1.05
C GLU A 92 19.25 2.32 0.02
N ARG A 93 20.34 1.57 -0.21
CA ARG A 93 21.35 1.89 -1.23
C ARG A 93 20.73 1.91 -2.63
N LEU A 94 19.94 0.90 -2.97
CA LEU A 94 19.27 0.81 -4.28
C LEU A 94 18.22 1.92 -4.45
N ARG A 95 17.46 2.24 -3.40
CA ARG A 95 16.53 3.40 -3.41
C ARG A 95 17.25 4.74 -3.65
N LYS A 96 18.43 4.94 -3.07
CA LYS A 96 19.25 6.15 -3.31
C LYS A 96 19.76 6.25 -4.75
N ARG A 97 19.93 5.13 -5.47
CA ARG A 97 20.23 5.15 -6.91
C ARG A 97 19.04 5.59 -7.75
N LEU A 98 17.81 5.24 -7.36
CA LEU A 98 16.59 5.66 -8.06
C LEU A 98 16.26 7.16 -7.90
N LEU A 99 16.83 7.83 -6.89
CA LEU A 99 16.57 9.24 -6.58
C LEU A 99 17.66 10.20 -7.10
N GLN A 100 18.71 9.67 -7.76
CA GLN A 100 19.76 10.44 -8.42
C GLN A 100 19.47 10.58 -9.92
#